data_AF-A0A3M2MD27-F1
#
_entry.id   AF-A0A3M2MD27-F1
#
_cell.length_a   1.000
_cell.length_b   1.000
_cell.length_c   1.000
_cell.angle_alpha   90.00
_cell.angle_beta   90.00
_cell.angle_gamma   90.00
#
_symmetry.space_group_name_H-M   'P 1'
#
loop_
_entity.id
_entity.type
_entity.pdbx_description
1 polymer ?
#
loop_
_entity_poly.entity_id
_entity_poly.type
_entity_poly.pdbx_seq_one_letter_code
_entity_poly.pdbx_strand_id
1 'polypeptide(L)'
;MPVRTWRPESVRTGEGETFAGFAFGLGETFERDGDLEQAASWYRRAAEAGSPGAALRLGDVLGRLADERRAGDSAEELLAEATRWLSGAPDTTTPDAIGLITDMLNRHQRRAARRGSGE
;
A
#
# COMPACT_ATOMS: atom_id res chain seq x y z
N MET A 1 5.91 -23.52 1.43
CA MET A 1 5.21 -22.51 2.25
C MET A 1 4.17 -21.86 1.35
N PRO A 2 2.85 -21.92 1.64
CA PRO A 2 1.89 -21.35 0.70
C PRO A 2 1.97 -19.82 0.78
N VAL A 3 2.24 -19.17 -0.36
CA VAL A 3 2.00 -17.74 -0.50
C VAL A 3 0.51 -17.54 -0.26
N ARG A 4 0.13 -16.76 0.76
CA ARG A 4 -1.27 -16.37 1.00
C ARG A 4 -1.73 -15.55 -0.20
N THR A 5 -2.16 -16.23 -1.26
CA THR A 5 -2.84 -15.60 -2.38
C THR A 5 -4.16 -15.07 -1.82
N TRP A 6 -4.37 -13.77 -1.98
CA TRP A 6 -5.56 -13.10 -1.48
C TRP A 6 -6.78 -13.74 -2.16
N ARG A 7 -7.74 -14.26 -1.37
CA ARG A 7 -8.92 -14.98 -1.90
C ARG A 7 -10.20 -14.39 -1.30
N PRO A 8 -11.05 -13.71 -2.09
CA PRO A 8 -12.23 -12.99 -1.59
C PRO A 8 -13.44 -13.88 -1.25
N GLU A 9 -13.30 -15.20 -1.14
CA GLU A 9 -14.44 -16.14 -1.00
C GLU A 9 -15.12 -16.14 0.39
N SER A 10 -14.79 -15.25 1.32
CA SER A 10 -15.41 -15.22 2.66
C SER A 10 -16.13 -13.92 3.01
N VAL A 11 -16.26 -12.97 2.09
CA VAL A 11 -17.05 -11.75 2.35
C VAL A 11 -18.55 -12.06 2.23
N ARG A 12 -19.10 -12.68 3.28
CA ARG A 12 -20.53 -12.70 3.55
C ARG A 12 -20.76 -12.35 5.01
N THR A 13 -20.59 -11.07 5.36
CA THR A 13 -21.24 -10.45 6.53
C THR A 13 -21.07 -8.94 6.45
N GLY A 14 -22.17 -8.18 6.57
CA GLY A 14 -22.16 -6.71 6.59
C GLY A 14 -21.33 -6.07 7.71
N GLU A 15 -20.76 -6.87 8.62
CA GLU A 15 -19.85 -6.40 9.68
C GLU A 15 -18.46 -6.06 9.13
N GLY A 16 -17.99 -6.74 8.07
CA GLY A 16 -16.69 -6.49 7.45
C GLY A 16 -16.62 -5.12 6.78
N GLU A 17 -17.72 -4.67 6.16
CA GLU A 17 -17.82 -3.36 5.50
C GLU A 17 -17.77 -2.20 6.51
N THR A 18 -18.44 -2.37 7.66
CA THR A 18 -18.41 -1.38 8.75
C THR A 18 -17.02 -1.29 9.38
N PHE A 19 -16.36 -2.43 9.62
CA PHE A 19 -14.99 -2.45 10.13
C PHE A 19 -13.99 -1.86 9.11
N ALA A 20 -14.18 -2.13 7.82
CA ALA A 20 -13.34 -1.56 6.77
C ALA A 20 -13.42 -0.02 6.75
N GLY A 21 -14.62 0.55 6.87
CA GLY A 21 -14.82 2.00 6.96
C GLY A 21 -14.15 2.61 8.21
N PHE A 22 -14.27 1.95 9.36
CA PHE A 22 -13.62 2.40 10.60
C PHE A 22 -12.09 2.35 10.52
N ALA A 23 -11.53 1.23 10.04
CA ALA A 23 -10.10 1.06 9.86
C ALA A 23 -9.54 2.03 8.81
N PHE A 24 -10.31 2.34 7.75
CA PHE A 24 -9.94 3.35 6.77
C PHE A 24 -9.83 4.75 7.40
N GLY A 25 -10.83 5.18 8.18
CA GLY A 25 -10.80 6.49 8.85
C GLY A 25 -9.69 6.62 9.90
N LEU A 26 -9.34 5.53 10.58
CA LEU A 26 -8.16 5.48 11.44
C LEU A 26 -6.87 5.63 10.63
N GLY A 27 -6.77 4.92 9.51
CA GLY A 27 -5.64 5.05 8.58
C GLY A 27 -5.43 6.49 8.13
N GLU A 28 -6.49 7.19 7.72
CA GLU A 28 -6.42 8.61 7.32
C GLU A 28 -5.99 9.52 8.48
N THR A 29 -6.42 9.21 9.71
CA THR A 29 -6.05 10.00 10.89
C THR A 29 -4.55 9.86 11.17
N PHE A 30 -4.01 8.64 11.16
CA PHE A 30 -2.57 8.40 11.34
C PHE A 30 -1.74 8.95 10.18
N GLU A 31 -2.23 8.88 8.94
CA GLU A 31 -1.58 9.48 7.78
C GLU A 31 -1.43 11.00 7.94
N ARG A 32 -2.47 11.66 8.47
CA ARG A 32 -2.45 13.10 8.78
C ARG A 32 -1.52 13.46 9.94
N ASP A 33 -1.33 12.55 10.89
CA ASP A 33 -0.39 12.72 12.00
C ASP A 33 1.08 12.52 11.56
N GLY A 34 1.29 11.90 10.40
CA GLY A 34 2.61 11.57 9.86
C GLY A 34 3.07 10.16 10.23
N ASP A 35 2.29 9.41 10.99
CA ASP A 35 2.57 8.01 11.36
C ASP A 35 2.19 7.05 10.23
N LEU A 36 3.00 7.05 9.17
CA LEU A 36 2.79 6.19 7.99
C LEU A 36 2.80 4.69 8.33
N GLU A 37 3.60 4.25 9.31
CA GLU A 37 3.65 2.84 9.72
C GLU A 37 2.32 2.38 10.33
N GLN A 38 1.71 3.23 11.16
CA GLN A 38 0.41 2.95 11.77
C GLN A 38 -0.72 3.05 10.73
N ALA A 39 -0.65 4.07 9.86
CA ALA A 39 -1.59 4.22 8.76
C ALA A 39 -1.61 2.96 7.87
N ALA A 40 -0.43 2.44 7.49
CA ALA A 40 -0.32 1.22 6.70
C ALA A 40 -0.95 0.00 7.40
N SER A 41 -0.77 -0.14 8.72
CA SER A 41 -1.37 -1.22 9.50
C SER A 41 -2.90 -1.18 9.47
N TRP A 42 -3.49 0.01 9.61
CA TRP A 42 -4.93 0.21 9.56
C TRP A 42 -5.51 0.03 8.15
N TYR A 43 -4.85 0.59 7.13
CA TYR A 43 -5.27 0.40 5.75
C TYR A 43 -5.14 -1.06 5.30
N ARG A 44 -4.14 -1.80 5.77
CA ARG A 44 -4.04 -3.25 5.55
C ARG A 44 -5.25 -3.99 6.10
N ARG A 45 -5.68 -3.68 7.33
CA ARG A 45 -6.89 -4.29 7.92
C ARG A 45 -8.14 -3.96 7.13
N ALA A 46 -8.27 -2.73 6.65
CA ALA A 46 -9.39 -2.32 5.80
C ALA A 46 -9.37 -3.01 4.41
N ALA A 47 -8.18 -3.19 3.83
CA ALA A 47 -7.99 -3.94 2.58
C ALA A 47 -8.27 -5.43 2.76
N GLU A 48 -7.86 -6.02 3.90
CA GLU A 48 -8.18 -7.41 4.27
C GLU A 48 -9.69 -7.62 4.48
N ALA A 49 -10.40 -6.59 4.95
CA ALA A 49 -11.85 -6.59 5.06
C ALA A 49 -12.59 -6.41 3.72
N GLY A 50 -11.86 -6.24 2.61
CA GLY A 50 -12.41 -6.17 1.25
C GLY A 50 -12.63 -4.77 0.72
N SER A 51 -12.03 -3.72 1.32
CA SER A 51 -12.12 -2.37 0.79
C SER A 51 -11.04 -2.09 -0.28
N PRO A 52 -11.42 -1.93 -1.56
CA PRO A 52 -10.45 -1.62 -2.62
C PRO A 52 -9.83 -0.23 -2.45
N GLY A 53 -10.58 0.74 -1.90
CA GLY A 53 -10.06 2.08 -1.60
C GLY A 53 -8.97 2.06 -0.53
N ALA A 54 -9.06 1.14 0.44
CA ALA A 54 -8.02 0.96 1.44
C ALA A 54 -6.73 0.36 0.85
N ALA A 55 -6.83 -0.55 -0.13
CA ALA A 55 -5.67 -1.11 -0.82
C ALA A 55 -4.91 -0.02 -1.63
N LEU A 56 -5.64 0.91 -2.25
CA LEU A 56 -5.05 2.07 -2.93
C LEU A 56 -4.28 2.97 -1.95
N ARG A 57 -4.92 3.35 -0.83
CA ARG A 57 -4.28 4.16 0.21
C ARG A 57 -3.09 3.47 0.85
N LEU A 58 -3.19 2.17 1.11
CA LEU A 58 -2.08 1.36 1.61
C LEU A 58 -0.89 1.43 0.65
N GLY A 59 -1.14 1.28 -0.66
CA GLY A 59 -0.11 1.44 -1.68
C GLY A 59 0.61 2.78 -1.56
N ASP A 60 -0.14 3.90 -1.56
CA ASP A 60 0.41 5.25 -1.44
C ASP A 60 1.30 5.42 -0.20
N VAL A 61 0.78 5.00 0.96
CA VAL A 61 1.49 5.09 2.25
C VAL A 61 2.76 4.25 2.25
N LEU A 62 2.72 3.01 1.74
CA LEU A 62 3.91 2.17 1.63
C LEU A 62 4.97 2.77 0.69
N GLY A 63 4.54 3.38 -0.42
CA GLY A 63 5.44 4.08 -1.33
C GLY A 63 6.10 5.31 -0.71
N ARG A 64 5.38 6.05 0.14
CA ARG A 64 5.92 7.16 0.93
C ARG A 64 6.87 6.65 2.04
N LEU A 65 6.50 5.59 2.73
CA LEU A 65 7.36 4.98 3.75
C LEU A 65 8.67 4.45 3.15
N ALA A 66 8.61 3.88 1.95
CA ALA A 66 9.78 3.47 1.18
C ALA A 66 10.65 4.66 0.72
N ASP A 67 10.05 5.83 0.52
CA ASP A 67 10.74 7.07 0.18
C ASP A 67 11.46 7.68 1.39
N GLU A 68 10.84 7.60 2.57
CA GLU A 68 11.40 8.04 3.86
C GLU A 68 12.49 7.10 4.39
N ARG A 69 12.29 5.78 4.22
CA ARG A 69 13.32 4.78 4.50
C ARG A 69 14.47 4.98 3.52
N ARG A 70 15.57 5.55 4.02
CA ARG A 70 16.79 5.80 3.23
C ARG A 70 17.18 4.53 2.44
N ALA A 71 17.32 4.68 1.13
CA ALA A 71 17.55 3.62 0.15
C ALA A 71 18.35 2.42 0.69
N GLY A 72 17.68 1.27 0.70
CA GLY A 72 18.16 -0.04 1.14
C GLY A 72 17.07 -1.09 0.94
N ASP A 73 17.38 -2.35 1.27
CA ASP A 73 16.55 -3.54 1.06
C ASP A 73 15.09 -3.37 1.57
N SER A 74 14.92 -2.70 2.72
CA SER A 74 13.59 -2.47 3.30
C SER A 74 12.67 -1.57 2.47
N ALA A 75 13.21 -0.67 1.64
CA ALA A 75 12.37 0.17 0.77
C ALA A 75 11.82 -0.66 -0.41
N GLU A 76 12.61 -1.60 -0.92
CA GLU A 76 12.20 -2.50 -1.99
C GLU A 76 11.13 -3.49 -1.51
N GLU A 77 11.25 -3.99 -0.27
CA GLU A 77 10.21 -4.81 0.36
C GLU A 77 8.88 -4.08 0.47
N LEU A 78 8.89 -2.82 0.91
CA LEU A 78 7.69 -1.98 1.01
C LEU A 78 7.05 -1.73 -0.36
N LEU A 79 7.85 -1.47 -1.38
CA LEU A 79 7.38 -1.30 -2.77
C LEU A 79 6.82 -2.59 -3.36
N ALA A 80 7.45 -3.73 -3.09
CA ALA A 80 6.95 -5.04 -3.51
C ALA A 80 5.61 -5.36 -2.84
N GLU A 81 5.48 -5.03 -1.56
CA GLU A 81 4.21 -5.17 -0.84
C GLU A 81 3.13 -4.25 -1.40
N ALA A 82 3.43 -2.98 -1.62
CA ALA A 82 2.50 -2.01 -2.22
C ALA A 82 1.98 -2.50 -3.58
N THR A 83 2.91 -2.95 -4.44
CA THR A 83 2.58 -3.48 -5.77
C THR A 83 1.69 -4.71 -5.68
N ARG A 84 1.95 -5.60 -4.71
CA ARG A 84 1.13 -6.81 -4.50
C ARG A 84 -0.29 -6.46 -4.09
N TRP A 85 -0.48 -5.51 -3.18
CA TRP A 85 -1.81 -5.07 -2.77
C TRP A 85 -2.57 -4.39 -3.92
N LEU A 86 -1.90 -3.52 -4.67
CA LEU A 86 -2.47 -2.82 -5.83
C LEU A 86 -2.81 -3.79 -6.98
N SER A 87 -1.98 -4.80 -7.22
CA SER A 87 -2.22 -5.83 -8.25
C SER A 87 -3.27 -6.86 -7.85
N GLY A 88 -3.47 -7.07 -6.55
CA GLY A 88 -4.43 -8.03 -6.00
C GLY A 88 -5.84 -7.47 -5.83
N ALA A 89 -6.03 -6.15 -5.92
CA ALA A 89 -7.35 -5.54 -5.86
C ALA A 89 -8.18 -5.97 -7.10
N PRO A 90 -9.40 -6.51 -6.92
CA PRO A 90 -10.22 -7.02 -8.03
C PRO A 90 -10.55 -5.94 -9.07
N ASP A 91 -10.49 -4.67 -8.67
CA ASP A 91 -10.58 -3.50 -9.52
C ASP A 91 -9.20 -2.95 -9.91
N THR A 92 -8.34 -3.82 -10.47
CA THR A 92 -7.11 -3.42 -11.21
C THR A 92 -7.39 -2.49 -12.39
N THR A 93 -8.66 -2.21 -12.68
CA THR A 93 -9.13 -1.27 -13.71
C THR A 93 -9.21 0.17 -13.21
N THR A 94 -8.89 0.45 -11.94
CA THR A 94 -8.78 1.84 -11.48
C THR A 94 -7.48 2.43 -12.04
N PRO A 95 -7.52 3.40 -12.97
CA PRO A 95 -6.30 3.99 -13.57
C PRO A 95 -5.33 4.56 -12.52
N ASP A 96 -5.85 4.85 -11.33
CA ASP A 96 -5.11 5.32 -10.17
C ASP A 96 -4.07 4.31 -9.65
N ALA A 97 -4.37 3.00 -9.65
CA ALA A 97 -3.47 1.96 -9.12
C ALA A 97 -2.20 1.82 -9.97
N ILE A 98 -2.37 1.75 -11.29
CA ILE A 98 -1.24 1.65 -12.24
C ILE A 98 -0.40 2.94 -12.20
N GLY A 99 -1.07 4.10 -12.12
CA GLY A 99 -0.42 5.39 -11.93
C GLY A 99 0.44 5.42 -10.68
N LEU A 100 -0.10 4.99 -9.54
CA LEU A 100 0.61 4.92 -8.25
C LEU A 100 1.82 3.99 -8.30
N ILE A 101 1.69 2.77 -8.83
CA ILE A 101 2.84 1.84 -8.97
C ILE A 101 3.94 2.48 -9.81
N THR A 102 3.56 3.06 -10.95
CA THR A 102 4.51 3.68 -11.89
C THR A 102 5.24 4.84 -11.24
N ASP A 103 4.50 5.71 -10.58
CA ASP A 103 5.00 6.89 -9.88
C ASP A 103 5.94 6.52 -8.71
N MET A 104 5.58 5.51 -7.90
CA MET A 104 6.43 4.97 -6.84
C MET A 104 7.76 4.43 -7.37
N LEU A 105 7.71 3.58 -8.40
CA LEU A 105 8.90 3.02 -9.02
C LEU A 105 9.78 4.13 -9.63
N ASN A 106 9.17 5.11 -10.30
CA ASN A 106 9.89 6.24 -10.89
C ASN A 106 10.58 7.09 -9.81
N ARG A 107 9.90 7.38 -8.68
CA ARG A 107 10.50 8.07 -7.53
C ARG A 107 11.71 7.31 -6.97
N HIS A 108 11.56 6.01 -6.74
CA HIS A 108 12.62 5.16 -6.21
C HIS A 108 13.84 5.13 -7.15
N GLN A 109 13.63 4.88 -8.44
CA GLN A 109 14.69 4.82 -9.45
C GLN A 109 15.46 6.16 -9.57
N ARG A 110 14.76 7.31 -9.55
CA ARG A 110 15.41 8.62 -9.57
C ARG A 110 16.31 8.88 -8.37
N ARG A 111 15.98 8.32 -7.19
CA ARG A 111 16.83 8.45 -6.00
C ARG A 111 18.05 7.54 -6.06
N ALA A 112 17.89 6.32 -6.57
CA ALA A 112 19.01 5.40 -6.81
C ALA A 112 20.02 5.99 -7.80
N ALA A 113 19.55 6.58 -8.91
CA ALA A 113 20.42 7.19 -9.93
C ALA A 113 21.28 8.34 -9.38
N ARG A 114 20.77 9.14 -8.43
CA ARG A 114 21.56 10.23 -7.80
C ARG A 114 22.72 9.74 -6.93
N ARG A 115 22.72 8.46 -6.53
CA ARG A 115 23.78 7.88 -5.68
C ARG A 115 24.94 7.29 -6.51
N GLY A 116 24.68 6.88 -7.76
CA GLY A 116 25.68 6.29 -8.64
C GLY A 116 26.46 7.28 -9.52
N SER A 117 26.15 8.58 -9.47
CA SER A 117 26.83 9.61 -10.30
C SER A 117 27.97 10.35 -9.56
N GLY A 118 28.46 9.80 -8.45
CA GLY A 118 29.46 10.46 -7.59
C GLY A 118 30.74 9.65 -7.32
N GLU A 119 31.02 8.61 -8.09
CA GLU A 119 32.27 7.81 -8.01
C GLU A 119 33.19 8.05 -9.21
#